data_AF-A0A0G1SS55-F1
#
_entry.id   AF-A0A0G1SS55-F1
#
_cell.length_a   1.000
_cell.length_b   1.000
_cell.length_c   1.000
_cell.angle_alpha   90.00
_cell.angle_beta   90.00
_cell.angle_gamma   90.00
#
_symmetry.space_group_name_H-M   'P 1'
#
loop_
_entity.id
_entity.type
_entity.pdbx_description
1 polymer ?
#
loop_
_entity_poly.entity_id
_entity_poly.type
_entity_poly.pdbx_seq_one_letter_code
_entity_poly.pdbx_strand_id
1 'polypeptide(L)'
;MKVYFGASVSLDRSMLPVYQEVVANLKKLGHTVMSENVIDPTMPVGGGLTPKELFVREAKLIEQAEVMVAEVTLPSWGTAFLMEHALSHGKKVLALFYKDASTPLPYMIEGHPDLYVAHYSKGNVRTVLKKNLEDFASMDRRKGKLIVIDGTDGSGKGTQTELLLKYLEQHKVKNKYIDFPRYYTSFHGQMVGRYLAGEFGNKESASPYLSSLFYAMDRLTARDEIVDWLEEGNTVVANRYTTSSMAFQTARIEKKKREEFLKWLYEMEYKEHKLPKEDVVIFLYVPVEISQKLIEQKAKREYAKGKKKDEYEADVEYQKEVLRLYLELAKKYKHWEVIRCVDSKGKLLPVTKVHQKIMKALKRHGVV
;
A
#
# COMPACT_ATOMS: atom_id res chain seq x y z
N MET A 1 -16.91 -11.81 10.61
CA MET A 1 -17.40 -10.92 9.52
C MET A 1 -18.54 -11.59 8.78
N LYS A 2 -19.49 -10.80 8.27
CA LYS A 2 -20.49 -11.19 7.28
C LYS A 2 -19.86 -11.13 5.88
N VAL A 3 -19.81 -12.25 5.20
CA VAL A 3 -19.16 -12.41 3.90
C VAL A 3 -20.20 -12.74 2.84
N TYR A 4 -20.27 -11.92 1.80
CA TYR A 4 -20.95 -12.32 0.57
C TYR A 4 -19.99 -13.18 -0.26
N PHE A 5 -20.39 -14.40 -0.63
CA PHE A 5 -19.63 -15.28 -1.49
C PHE A 5 -20.25 -15.37 -2.89
N GLY A 6 -19.52 -14.94 -3.91
CA GLY A 6 -19.93 -15.03 -5.31
C GLY A 6 -19.12 -16.07 -6.08
N ALA A 7 -19.75 -16.80 -7.00
CA ALA A 7 -19.07 -17.74 -7.90
C ALA A 7 -19.91 -18.01 -9.14
N SER A 8 -19.32 -18.64 -10.17
CA SER A 8 -20.07 -19.04 -11.36
C SER A 8 -21.03 -20.19 -11.06
N VAL A 9 -22.34 -19.97 -11.28
CA VAL A 9 -23.41 -20.95 -10.95
C VAL A 9 -24.40 -21.23 -12.09
N SER A 10 -24.44 -20.39 -13.12
CA SER A 10 -25.49 -20.41 -14.15
C SER A 10 -25.12 -21.21 -15.41
N LEU A 11 -23.85 -21.27 -15.77
CA LEU A 11 -23.37 -21.90 -17.01
C LEU A 11 -22.51 -23.13 -16.76
N ASP A 12 -21.70 -23.12 -15.70
CA ASP A 12 -20.80 -24.21 -15.33
C ASP A 12 -20.78 -24.37 -13.81
N ARG A 13 -20.97 -25.61 -13.34
CA ARG A 13 -20.94 -26.01 -11.93
C ARG A 13 -19.86 -27.06 -11.62
N SER A 14 -18.93 -27.29 -12.54
CA SER A 14 -17.80 -28.21 -12.36
C SER A 14 -16.96 -27.88 -11.11
N MET A 15 -16.89 -26.60 -10.75
CA MET A 15 -16.17 -26.10 -9.57
C MET A 15 -16.99 -26.10 -8.27
N LEU A 16 -18.21 -26.63 -8.25
CA LEU A 16 -19.05 -26.67 -7.05
C LEU A 16 -18.33 -27.25 -5.81
N PRO A 17 -17.56 -28.36 -5.90
CA PRO A 17 -16.81 -28.87 -4.75
C PRO A 17 -15.78 -27.87 -4.21
N VAL A 18 -15.16 -27.07 -5.08
CA VAL A 18 -14.21 -26.03 -4.70
C VAL A 18 -14.93 -24.89 -3.97
N TYR A 19 -16.11 -24.48 -4.46
CA TYR A 19 -16.93 -23.47 -3.80
C TYR A 19 -17.38 -23.90 -2.39
N GLN A 20 -17.82 -25.15 -2.25
CA GLN A 20 -18.18 -25.75 -0.97
C GLN A 20 -17.01 -25.72 0.01
N GLU A 21 -15.80 -26.00 -0.47
CA GLU A 21 -14.59 -25.95 0.35
C GLU A 21 -14.22 -24.52 0.78
N VAL A 22 -14.34 -23.53 -0.10
CA VAL A 22 -14.15 -22.11 0.25
C VAL A 22 -15.14 -21.71 1.36
N VAL A 23 -16.44 -21.99 1.17
CA VAL A 23 -17.48 -21.65 2.16
C VAL A 23 -17.26 -22.39 3.49
N ALA A 24 -16.87 -23.66 3.46
CA ALA A 24 -16.55 -24.41 4.67
C ALA A 24 -15.37 -23.78 5.43
N ASN A 25 -14.34 -23.32 4.74
CA ASN A 25 -13.20 -22.65 5.38
C ASN A 25 -13.57 -21.25 5.91
N LEU A 26 -14.40 -20.49 5.20
CA LEU A 26 -14.95 -19.23 5.72
C LEU A 26 -15.69 -19.44 7.05
N LYS A 27 -16.54 -20.47 7.14
CA LYS A 27 -17.25 -20.83 8.37
C LYS A 27 -16.30 -21.29 9.48
N LYS A 28 -15.29 -22.11 9.18
CA LYS A 28 -14.27 -22.57 10.15
C LYS A 28 -13.43 -21.43 10.72
N LEU A 29 -13.26 -20.33 9.97
CA LEU A 29 -12.59 -19.12 10.43
C LEU A 29 -13.52 -18.19 11.25
N GLY A 30 -14.78 -18.59 11.47
CA GLY A 30 -15.76 -17.82 12.26
C GLY A 30 -16.50 -16.75 11.46
N HIS A 31 -16.48 -16.80 10.13
CA HIS A 31 -17.25 -15.88 9.29
C HIS A 31 -18.66 -16.42 8.99
N THR A 32 -19.63 -15.51 8.86
CA THR A 32 -20.99 -15.82 8.42
C THR A 32 -21.08 -15.64 6.91
N VAL A 33 -21.45 -16.69 6.18
CA VAL A 33 -21.61 -16.61 4.71
C VAL A 33 -23.05 -16.29 4.37
N MET A 34 -23.28 -15.19 3.65
CA MET A 34 -24.63 -14.66 3.40
C MET A 34 -25.34 -15.29 2.20
N SER A 35 -24.58 -15.85 1.26
CA SER A 35 -25.06 -16.35 -0.04
C SER A 35 -24.85 -17.86 -0.19
N GLU A 36 -25.31 -18.64 0.79
CA GLU A 36 -25.08 -20.10 0.81
C GLU A 36 -25.74 -20.85 -0.36
N ASN A 37 -26.74 -20.26 -1.02
CA ASN A 37 -27.38 -20.84 -2.19
C ASN A 37 -26.37 -21.13 -3.33
N VAL A 38 -25.26 -20.38 -3.39
CA VAL A 38 -24.20 -20.56 -4.39
C VAL A 38 -23.56 -21.95 -4.33
N ILE A 39 -23.61 -22.62 -3.17
CA ILE A 39 -23.03 -23.96 -2.97
C ILE A 39 -24.07 -25.10 -2.93
N ASP A 40 -25.34 -24.80 -3.19
CA ASP A 40 -26.41 -25.78 -3.22
C ASP A 40 -26.41 -26.55 -4.57
N PRO A 41 -26.16 -27.88 -4.56
CA PRO A 41 -26.13 -28.69 -5.78
C PRO A 41 -27.48 -28.75 -6.50
N THR A 42 -28.58 -28.52 -5.77
CA THR A 42 -29.95 -28.62 -6.27
C THR A 42 -30.54 -27.26 -6.66
N MET A 43 -29.79 -26.16 -6.49
CA MET A 43 -30.30 -24.82 -6.74
C MET A 43 -30.76 -24.67 -8.20
N PRO A 44 -32.04 -24.34 -8.46
CA PRO A 44 -32.53 -24.08 -9.81
C PRO A 44 -31.88 -22.82 -10.41
N VAL A 45 -31.99 -22.65 -11.72
CA VAL A 45 -31.51 -21.42 -12.38
C VAL A 45 -32.16 -20.19 -11.72
N GLY A 46 -31.34 -19.20 -11.36
CA GLY A 46 -31.78 -18.01 -10.64
C GLY A 46 -32.30 -18.26 -9.21
N GLY A 47 -32.12 -19.47 -8.67
CA GLY A 47 -32.66 -19.85 -7.36
C GLY A 47 -34.19 -19.88 -7.33
N GLY A 48 -34.85 -20.02 -8.48
CA GLY A 48 -36.32 -20.06 -8.58
C GLY A 48 -37.01 -18.69 -8.47
N LEU A 49 -36.23 -17.61 -8.49
CA LEU A 49 -36.72 -16.23 -8.43
C LEU A 49 -36.85 -15.62 -9.83
N THR A 50 -37.73 -14.63 -9.98
CA THR A 50 -37.70 -13.76 -11.16
C THR A 50 -36.40 -12.97 -11.22
N PRO A 51 -35.96 -12.49 -12.40
CA PRO A 51 -34.74 -11.69 -12.51
C PRO A 51 -34.70 -10.46 -11.58
N LYS A 52 -35.85 -9.79 -11.40
CA LYS A 52 -35.96 -8.63 -10.52
C LYS A 52 -35.80 -9.01 -9.05
N GLU A 53 -36.44 -10.08 -8.61
CA GLU A 53 -36.34 -10.56 -7.22
C GLU A 53 -34.93 -11.06 -6.90
N LEU A 54 -34.30 -11.78 -7.83
CA LEU A 54 -32.92 -12.22 -7.70
C LEU A 54 -31.99 -11.02 -7.49
N PHE A 55 -32.08 -10.01 -8.38
CA PHE A 55 -31.26 -8.82 -8.28
C PHE A 55 -31.43 -8.11 -6.93
N VAL A 56 -32.68 -7.87 -6.51
CA VAL A 56 -32.99 -7.19 -5.24
C VAL A 56 -32.45 -7.99 -4.05
N ARG A 57 -32.54 -9.32 -4.08
CA ARG A 57 -32.00 -10.19 -3.04
C ARG A 57 -30.47 -10.07 -2.96
N GLU A 58 -29.77 -10.25 -4.08
CA GLU A 58 -28.30 -10.25 -4.09
C GLU A 58 -27.72 -8.89 -3.70
N ALA A 59 -28.28 -7.79 -4.23
CA ALA A 59 -27.87 -6.43 -3.87
C ALA A 59 -28.01 -6.19 -2.36
N LYS A 60 -29.16 -6.55 -1.78
CA LYS A 60 -29.41 -6.42 -0.34
C LYS A 60 -28.42 -7.24 0.51
N LEU A 61 -28.07 -8.44 0.08
CA LEU A 61 -27.09 -9.28 0.79
C LEU A 61 -25.68 -8.65 0.74
N ILE A 62 -25.28 -8.06 -0.39
CA ILE A 62 -23.99 -7.36 -0.52
C ILE A 62 -23.95 -6.11 0.38
N GLU A 63 -25.02 -5.32 0.39
CA GLU A 63 -25.11 -4.13 1.25
C GLU A 63 -24.95 -4.49 2.74
N GLN A 64 -25.53 -5.62 3.16
CA GLN A 64 -25.45 -6.14 4.53
C GLN A 64 -24.12 -6.85 4.86
N ALA A 65 -23.37 -7.27 3.84
CA ALA A 65 -22.07 -7.88 4.02
C ALA A 65 -21.02 -6.84 4.39
N GLU A 66 -20.00 -7.26 5.12
CA GLU A 66 -18.83 -6.42 5.42
C GLU A 66 -17.82 -6.49 4.27
N VAL A 67 -17.71 -7.65 3.62
CA VAL A 67 -16.77 -7.93 2.53
C VAL A 67 -17.37 -8.90 1.52
N MET A 68 -16.83 -8.89 0.31
CA MET A 68 -17.13 -9.89 -0.72
C MET A 68 -15.91 -10.79 -0.95
N VAL A 69 -16.16 -12.09 -1.07
CA VAL A 69 -15.21 -13.07 -1.61
C VAL A 69 -15.80 -13.61 -2.89
N ALA A 70 -15.06 -13.56 -3.99
CA ALA A 70 -15.52 -13.99 -5.30
C ALA A 70 -14.58 -15.08 -5.85
N GLU A 71 -15.13 -16.22 -6.24
CA GLU A 71 -14.39 -17.21 -7.03
C GLU A 71 -14.47 -16.81 -8.51
N VAL A 72 -13.31 -16.55 -9.12
CA VAL A 72 -13.20 -15.92 -10.45
C VAL A 72 -12.49 -16.80 -11.48
N THR A 73 -12.29 -18.09 -11.19
CA THR A 73 -11.62 -19.00 -12.12
C THR A 73 -12.51 -19.31 -13.32
N LEU A 74 -13.81 -19.49 -13.10
CA LEU A 74 -14.77 -19.66 -14.18
C LEU A 74 -15.45 -18.33 -14.54
N PRO A 75 -15.64 -18.03 -15.84
CA PRO A 75 -16.37 -16.84 -16.27
C PRO A 75 -17.77 -16.77 -15.66
N SER A 76 -18.13 -15.58 -15.15
CA SER A 76 -19.46 -15.32 -14.58
C SER A 76 -19.80 -13.83 -14.67
N TRP A 77 -20.74 -13.47 -15.54
CA TRP A 77 -21.24 -12.09 -15.63
C TRP A 77 -21.94 -11.65 -14.36
N GLY A 78 -22.70 -12.54 -13.73
CA GLY A 78 -23.36 -12.26 -12.45
C GLY A 78 -22.34 -11.93 -11.37
N THR A 79 -21.30 -12.75 -11.21
CA THR A 79 -20.24 -12.49 -10.21
C THR A 79 -19.51 -11.19 -10.51
N ALA A 80 -19.13 -10.94 -11.77
CA ALA A 80 -18.46 -9.69 -12.16
C ALA A 80 -19.32 -8.45 -11.84
N PHE A 81 -20.62 -8.49 -12.18
CA PHE A 81 -21.56 -7.41 -11.86
C PHE A 81 -21.68 -7.18 -10.35
N LEU A 82 -21.77 -8.26 -9.56
CA LEU A 82 -21.88 -8.20 -8.11
C LEU A 82 -20.61 -7.66 -7.45
N MET A 83 -19.42 -7.97 -8.01
CA MET A 83 -18.17 -7.37 -7.53
C MET A 83 -18.13 -5.86 -7.74
N GLU A 84 -18.51 -5.37 -8.93
CA GLU A 84 -18.61 -3.91 -9.17
C GLU A 84 -19.64 -3.25 -8.27
N HIS A 85 -20.77 -3.93 -8.03
CA HIS A 85 -21.77 -3.46 -7.08
C HIS A 85 -21.19 -3.37 -5.65
N ALA A 86 -20.45 -4.38 -5.20
CA ALA A 86 -19.78 -4.37 -3.90
C ALA A 86 -18.76 -3.23 -3.80
N LEU A 87 -17.90 -3.06 -4.82
CA LEU A 87 -16.90 -1.98 -4.87
C LEU A 87 -17.55 -0.59 -4.83
N SER A 88 -18.62 -0.37 -5.60
CA SER A 88 -19.34 0.91 -5.61
C SER A 88 -20.01 1.27 -4.28
N HIS A 89 -20.22 0.27 -3.41
CA HIS A 89 -20.71 0.45 -2.03
C HIS A 89 -19.58 0.43 -0.99
N GLY A 90 -18.33 0.63 -1.42
CA GLY A 90 -17.15 0.70 -0.55
C GLY A 90 -16.76 -0.63 0.10
N LYS A 91 -17.30 -1.76 -0.38
CA LYS A 91 -16.94 -3.08 0.14
C LYS A 91 -15.61 -3.51 -0.45
N LYS A 92 -14.78 -4.14 0.39
CA LYS A 92 -13.54 -4.80 -0.08
C LYS A 92 -13.91 -6.12 -0.74
N VAL A 93 -13.28 -6.40 -1.89
CA VAL A 93 -13.53 -7.61 -2.68
C VAL A 93 -12.25 -8.43 -2.82
N LEU A 94 -12.29 -9.67 -2.36
CA LEU A 94 -11.25 -10.67 -2.54
C LEU A 94 -11.62 -11.59 -3.72
N ALA A 95 -10.92 -11.45 -4.84
CA ALA A 95 -11.04 -12.32 -6.01
C ALA A 95 -10.09 -13.52 -5.84
N LEU A 96 -10.66 -14.70 -5.60
CA LEU A 96 -9.96 -15.96 -5.48
C LEU A 96 -9.82 -16.62 -6.85
N PHE A 97 -8.58 -16.93 -7.23
CA PHE A 97 -8.28 -17.63 -8.45
C PHE A 97 -7.57 -18.96 -8.16
N TYR A 98 -8.17 -20.06 -8.59
CA TYR A 98 -7.60 -21.39 -8.44
C TYR A 98 -6.33 -21.53 -9.29
N LYS A 99 -5.19 -21.72 -8.64
CA LYS A 99 -3.87 -21.67 -9.26
C LYS A 99 -3.64 -22.78 -10.29
N ASP A 100 -4.30 -23.92 -10.13
CA ASP A 100 -4.16 -25.09 -11.01
C ASP A 100 -5.22 -25.07 -12.12
N ALA A 101 -5.90 -23.93 -12.34
CA ALA A 101 -6.80 -23.74 -13.46
C ALA A 101 -6.04 -23.85 -14.80
N SER A 102 -6.68 -24.44 -15.80
CA SER A 102 -6.14 -24.52 -17.16
C SER A 102 -6.22 -23.19 -17.92
N THR A 103 -6.99 -22.23 -17.39
CA THR A 103 -7.16 -20.89 -17.94
C THR A 103 -6.28 -19.89 -17.19
N PRO A 104 -5.87 -18.79 -17.83
CA PRO A 104 -5.22 -17.68 -17.13
C PRO A 104 -6.24 -16.90 -16.29
N LEU A 105 -5.74 -16.13 -15.31
CA LEU A 105 -6.53 -15.13 -14.60
C LEU A 105 -7.16 -14.16 -15.60
N PRO A 106 -8.48 -13.86 -15.53
CA PRO A 106 -9.09 -12.92 -16.46
C PRO A 106 -8.46 -11.53 -16.37
N TYR A 107 -8.06 -10.96 -17.51
CA TYR A 107 -7.32 -9.68 -17.54
C TYR A 107 -8.05 -8.51 -16.88
N MET A 108 -9.38 -8.47 -16.97
CA MET A 108 -10.16 -7.43 -16.29
C MET A 108 -10.11 -7.56 -14.76
N ILE A 109 -9.96 -8.78 -14.25
CA ILE A 109 -9.79 -9.04 -12.80
C ILE A 109 -8.37 -8.68 -12.38
N GLU A 110 -7.37 -9.13 -13.13
CA GLU A 110 -5.95 -8.83 -12.89
C GLU A 110 -5.63 -7.32 -12.97
N GLY A 111 -6.31 -6.62 -13.87
CA GLY A 111 -6.14 -5.20 -14.09
C GLY A 111 -6.95 -4.30 -13.16
N HIS A 112 -7.88 -4.84 -12.37
CA HIS A 112 -8.77 -4.03 -11.56
C HIS A 112 -8.05 -3.44 -10.33
N PRO A 113 -7.96 -2.11 -10.19
CA PRO A 113 -7.14 -1.48 -9.13
C PRO A 113 -7.64 -1.75 -7.71
N ASP A 114 -8.96 -1.88 -7.56
CA ASP A 114 -9.61 -2.01 -6.26
C ASP A 114 -9.86 -3.46 -5.83
N LEU A 115 -9.59 -4.44 -6.69
CA LEU A 115 -9.67 -5.84 -6.31
C LEU A 115 -8.42 -6.26 -5.53
N TYR A 116 -8.62 -7.21 -4.63
CA TYR A 116 -7.53 -8.00 -4.05
C TYR A 116 -7.58 -9.36 -4.71
N VAL A 117 -6.61 -9.64 -5.57
CA VAL A 117 -6.53 -10.94 -6.23
C VAL A 117 -5.65 -11.86 -5.41
N ALA A 118 -6.12 -13.08 -5.15
CA ALA A 118 -5.32 -14.08 -4.47
C ALA A 118 -5.40 -15.43 -5.19
N HIS A 119 -4.23 -15.96 -5.52
CA HIS A 119 -4.11 -17.32 -6.02
C HIS A 119 -4.22 -18.31 -4.86
N TYR A 120 -5.03 -19.34 -5.03
CA TYR A 120 -5.22 -20.38 -4.02
C TYR A 120 -5.22 -21.78 -4.66
N SER A 121 -5.14 -22.77 -3.81
CA SER A 121 -5.28 -24.19 -4.11
C SER A 121 -6.02 -24.85 -2.96
N LYS A 122 -6.42 -26.10 -3.18
CA LYS A 122 -7.08 -26.91 -2.16
C LYS A 122 -6.32 -26.91 -0.82
N GLY A 123 -5.00 -27.07 -0.88
CA GLY A 123 -4.15 -27.18 0.31
C GLY A 123 -3.94 -25.89 1.10
N ASN A 124 -4.21 -24.70 0.53
CA ASN A 124 -3.89 -23.42 1.18
C ASN A 124 -5.06 -22.43 1.24
N VAL A 125 -6.26 -22.78 0.75
CA VAL A 125 -7.43 -21.89 0.73
C VAL A 125 -7.72 -21.26 2.10
N ARG A 126 -7.61 -22.03 3.19
CA ARG A 126 -7.80 -21.53 4.56
C ARG A 126 -6.82 -20.42 4.90
N THR A 127 -5.54 -20.60 4.56
CA THR A 127 -4.48 -19.63 4.83
C THR A 127 -4.67 -18.37 3.99
N VAL A 128 -5.03 -18.52 2.72
CA VAL A 128 -5.30 -17.40 1.81
C VAL A 128 -6.48 -16.57 2.31
N LEU A 129 -7.58 -17.22 2.69
CA LEU A 129 -8.75 -16.57 3.27
C LEU A 129 -8.38 -15.85 4.57
N LYS A 130 -7.72 -16.54 5.51
CA LYS A 130 -7.31 -15.97 6.79
C LYS A 130 -6.46 -14.71 6.59
N LYS A 131 -5.37 -14.80 5.82
CA LYS A 131 -4.44 -13.68 5.57
C LYS A 131 -5.17 -12.44 5.04
N ASN A 132 -6.04 -12.61 4.05
CA ASN A 132 -6.71 -11.47 3.41
C ASN A 132 -7.87 -10.91 4.23
N LEU A 133 -8.63 -11.76 4.93
CA LEU A 133 -9.76 -11.30 5.74
C LEU A 133 -9.30 -10.66 7.06
N GLU A 134 -8.20 -11.13 7.66
CA GLU A 134 -7.57 -10.48 8.81
C GLU A 134 -7.02 -9.09 8.45
N ASP A 135 -6.40 -8.97 7.29
CA ASP A 135 -5.96 -7.69 6.71
C ASP A 135 -7.15 -6.73 6.50
N PHE A 136 -8.24 -7.21 5.87
CA PHE A 136 -9.45 -6.41 5.72
C PHE A 136 -10.02 -5.97 7.08
N ALA A 137 -10.06 -6.86 8.06
CA ALA A 137 -10.55 -6.53 9.39
C ALA A 137 -9.63 -5.53 10.11
N SER A 138 -8.30 -5.63 9.92
CA SER A 138 -7.34 -4.66 10.46
C SER A 138 -7.55 -3.26 9.87
N MET A 139 -7.80 -3.16 8.57
CA MET A 139 -8.14 -1.89 7.93
C MET A 139 -9.39 -1.23 8.54
N ASP A 140 -10.39 -2.02 8.94
CA ASP A 140 -11.62 -1.50 9.57
C ASP A 140 -11.43 -1.16 11.05
N ARG A 141 -10.50 -1.85 11.74
CA ARG A 141 -10.14 -1.57 13.14
C ARG A 141 -9.22 -0.36 13.30
N ARG A 142 -8.55 0.08 12.24
CA ARG A 142 -7.67 1.25 12.25
C ARG A 142 -8.42 2.50 12.73
N LYS A 143 -8.00 3.02 13.89
CA LYS A 143 -8.51 4.28 14.47
C LYS A 143 -7.54 5.43 14.27
N GLY A 144 -6.26 5.11 14.16
CA GLY A 144 -5.15 6.04 14.03
C GLY A 144 -4.88 6.49 12.59
N LYS A 145 -3.95 7.44 12.46
CA LYS A 145 -3.57 8.06 11.19
C LYS A 145 -2.10 7.82 10.89
N LEU A 146 -1.76 7.53 9.63
CA LEU A 146 -0.38 7.38 9.16
C LEU A 146 0.00 8.59 8.30
N ILE A 147 0.89 9.41 8.83
CA ILE A 147 1.45 10.59 8.16
C ILE A 147 2.86 10.25 7.71
N VAL A 148 3.12 10.34 6.40
CA VAL A 148 4.46 10.17 5.86
C VAL A 148 5.07 11.53 5.55
N ILE A 149 6.27 11.80 6.07
CA ILE A 149 7.10 12.94 5.67
C ILE A 149 8.17 12.43 4.71
N ASP A 150 8.15 12.91 3.47
CA ASP A 150 9.06 12.47 2.43
C ASP A 150 9.70 13.62 1.64
N GLY A 151 10.68 13.28 0.79
CA GLY A 151 11.42 14.19 -0.06
C GLY A 151 12.87 13.76 -0.30
N THR A 152 13.56 14.54 -1.12
CA THR A 152 14.97 14.33 -1.45
C THR A 152 15.88 14.53 -0.23
N ASP A 153 17.11 14.04 -0.30
CA ASP A 153 18.08 14.29 0.77
C ASP A 153 18.40 15.78 0.87
N GLY A 154 18.53 16.28 2.10
CA GLY A 154 18.68 17.71 2.36
C GLY A 154 17.37 18.52 2.37
N SER A 155 16.20 17.92 2.14
CA SER A 155 14.93 18.67 2.12
C SER A 155 14.39 19.12 3.49
N GLY A 156 15.03 18.71 4.60
CA GLY A 156 14.61 19.08 5.96
C GLY A 156 13.60 18.12 6.62
N LYS A 157 13.43 16.89 6.09
CA LYS A 157 12.49 15.88 6.63
C LYS A 157 12.62 15.69 8.15
N GLY A 158 13.81 15.32 8.64
CA GLY A 158 14.04 15.06 10.06
C GLY A 158 13.64 16.25 10.95
N THR A 159 14.00 17.47 10.55
CA THR A 159 13.61 18.69 11.25
C THR A 159 12.10 18.88 11.29
N GLN A 160 11.40 18.67 10.17
CA GLN A 160 9.95 18.84 10.11
C GLN A 160 9.21 17.72 10.86
N THR A 161 9.74 16.49 10.84
CA THR A 161 9.23 15.37 11.63
C THR A 161 9.36 15.65 13.12
N GLU A 162 10.50 16.13 13.59
CA GLU A 162 10.71 16.48 15.00
C GLU A 162 9.74 17.58 15.47
N LEU A 163 9.53 18.61 14.64
CA LEU A 163 8.56 19.66 14.94
C LEU A 163 7.12 19.15 14.97
N LEU A 164 6.76 18.22 14.07
CA LEU A 164 5.44 17.60 14.07
C LEU A 164 5.22 16.76 15.34
N LEU A 165 6.20 15.93 15.73
CA LEU A 165 6.10 15.14 16.97
C LEU A 165 5.95 16.04 18.19
N LYS A 166 6.77 17.09 18.31
CA LYS A 166 6.65 18.10 19.37
C LYS A 166 5.28 18.77 19.38
N TYR A 167 4.74 19.12 18.22
CA TYR A 167 3.38 19.67 18.12
C TYR A 167 2.34 18.68 18.64
N LEU A 168 2.40 17.41 18.22
CA LEU A 168 1.44 16.39 18.64
C LEU A 168 1.50 16.14 20.16
N GLU A 169 2.70 16.07 20.73
CA GLU A 169 2.92 15.94 22.17
C GLU A 169 2.34 17.13 22.95
N GLN A 170 2.63 18.36 22.51
CA GLN A 170 2.11 19.59 23.14
C GLN A 170 0.58 19.66 23.12
N HIS A 171 -0.05 19.10 22.08
CA HIS A 171 -1.50 19.05 21.94
C HIS A 171 -2.11 17.74 22.50
N LYS A 172 -1.32 16.93 23.22
CA LYS A 172 -1.75 15.66 23.84
C LYS A 172 -2.36 14.67 22.84
N VAL A 173 -1.92 14.72 21.57
CA VAL A 173 -2.31 13.75 20.55
C VAL A 173 -1.41 12.52 20.69
N LYS A 174 -2.00 11.34 20.88
CA LYS A 174 -1.26 10.07 20.89
C LYS A 174 -0.50 9.91 19.59
N ASN A 175 0.80 9.70 19.68
CA ASN A 175 1.64 9.62 18.49
C ASN A 175 2.77 8.59 18.66
N LYS A 176 3.24 8.09 17.53
CA LYS A 176 4.37 7.17 17.40
C LYS A 176 5.22 7.59 16.21
N TYR A 177 6.51 7.29 16.27
CA TYR A 177 7.46 7.66 15.24
C TYR A 177 8.16 6.43 14.69
N ILE A 178 8.36 6.41 13.38
CA ILE A 178 9.22 5.44 12.71
C ILE A 178 10.04 6.09 11.59
N ASP A 179 11.26 5.61 11.41
CA ASP A 179 12.21 6.09 10.40
C ASP A 179 12.57 4.94 9.47
N PHE A 180 12.61 5.19 8.17
CA PHE A 180 13.12 4.21 7.20
C PHE A 180 14.24 4.80 6.35
N PRO A 181 15.29 4.02 6.04
CA PRO A 181 15.58 2.67 6.53
C PRO A 181 15.97 2.63 8.01
N ARG A 182 15.62 1.55 8.70
CA ARG A 182 15.97 1.29 10.10
C ARG A 182 17.40 0.75 10.24
N TYR A 183 18.38 1.56 9.81
CA TYR A 183 19.78 1.15 9.64
C TYR A 183 20.41 0.46 10.85
N TYR A 184 20.00 0.82 12.06
CA TYR A 184 20.62 0.36 13.30
C TYR A 184 19.76 -0.62 14.09
N THR A 185 18.47 -0.71 13.79
CA THR A 185 17.48 -1.45 14.61
C THR A 185 16.83 -2.62 13.88
N SER A 186 17.11 -2.79 12.59
CA SER A 186 16.56 -3.87 11.75
C SER A 186 17.66 -4.56 10.96
N PHE A 187 17.61 -5.89 10.90
CA PHE A 187 18.48 -6.69 10.04
C PHE A 187 18.41 -6.21 8.58
N HIS A 188 17.21 -6.01 8.05
CA HIS A 188 17.04 -5.55 6.67
C HIS A 188 17.44 -4.09 6.48
N GLY A 189 17.24 -3.24 7.48
CA GLY A 189 17.76 -1.87 7.48
C GLY A 189 19.30 -1.84 7.41
N GLN A 190 19.99 -2.73 8.13
CA GLN A 190 21.44 -2.90 8.02
C GLN A 190 21.85 -3.35 6.60
N MET A 191 21.10 -4.26 5.98
CA MET A 191 21.35 -4.69 4.60
C MET A 191 21.22 -3.53 3.60
N VAL A 192 20.28 -2.61 3.80
CA VAL A 192 20.22 -1.36 3.02
C VAL A 192 21.50 -0.53 3.21
N GLY A 193 21.98 -0.38 4.45
CA GLY A 193 23.23 0.32 4.73
C GLY A 193 24.43 -0.30 4.00
N ARG A 194 24.56 -1.63 4.02
CA ARG A 194 25.60 -2.39 3.31
C ARG A 194 25.49 -2.24 1.78
N TYR A 195 24.27 -2.25 1.26
CA TYR A 195 24.01 -1.96 -0.16
C TYR A 195 24.50 -0.56 -0.55
N LEU A 196 24.12 0.46 0.21
CA LEU A 196 24.56 1.85 -0.02
C LEU A 196 26.08 2.03 0.14
N ALA A 197 26.74 1.16 0.92
CA ALA A 197 28.19 1.10 1.03
C ALA A 197 28.87 0.38 -0.15
N GLY A 198 28.11 -0.13 -1.13
CA GLY A 198 28.59 -0.78 -2.34
C GLY A 198 28.87 -2.29 -2.21
N GLU A 199 28.46 -2.94 -1.10
CA GLU A 199 28.79 -4.36 -0.86
C GLU A 199 28.07 -5.34 -1.79
N PHE A 200 26.95 -4.92 -2.41
CA PHE A 200 26.12 -5.77 -3.27
C PHE A 200 25.99 -5.20 -4.69
N GLY A 201 27.04 -4.50 -5.14
CA GLY A 201 27.03 -3.73 -6.38
C GLY A 201 26.70 -2.25 -6.13
N ASN A 202 26.79 -1.48 -7.21
CA ASN A 202 26.60 -0.03 -7.25
C ASN A 202 25.28 0.32 -7.94
N LYS A 203 25.01 1.61 -8.12
CA LYS A 203 23.75 2.08 -8.73
C LYS A 203 23.49 1.48 -10.12
N GLU A 204 24.54 1.30 -10.92
CA GLU A 204 24.49 0.82 -12.31
C GLU A 204 24.38 -0.70 -12.41
N SER A 205 25.09 -1.43 -11.54
CA SER A 205 25.16 -2.89 -11.58
C SER A 205 24.06 -3.58 -10.77
N ALA A 206 23.51 -2.94 -9.74
CA ALA A 206 22.47 -3.54 -8.92
C ALA A 206 21.08 -3.35 -9.53
N SER A 207 20.33 -4.44 -9.71
CA SER A 207 18.93 -4.36 -10.16
C SER A 207 18.06 -3.50 -9.23
N PRO A 208 17.29 -2.52 -9.75
CA PRO A 208 16.32 -1.77 -8.95
C PRO A 208 15.26 -2.66 -8.29
N TYR A 209 14.89 -3.79 -8.90
CA TYR A 209 14.00 -4.78 -8.29
C TYR A 209 14.63 -5.39 -7.03
N LEU A 210 15.87 -5.89 -7.14
CA LEU A 210 16.57 -6.55 -6.03
C LEU A 210 16.85 -5.58 -4.87
N SER A 211 17.33 -4.39 -5.19
CA SER A 211 17.59 -3.37 -4.16
C SER A 211 16.31 -2.88 -3.49
N SER A 212 15.17 -2.82 -4.19
CA SER A 212 13.86 -2.52 -3.59
C SER A 212 13.46 -3.55 -2.54
N LEU A 213 13.84 -4.82 -2.70
CA LEU A 213 13.53 -5.87 -1.72
C LEU A 213 14.16 -5.57 -0.35
N PHE A 214 15.37 -5.01 -0.27
CA PHE A 214 15.96 -4.67 1.02
C PHE A 214 15.13 -3.62 1.78
N TYR A 215 14.69 -2.58 1.08
CA TYR A 215 13.81 -1.55 1.65
C TYR A 215 12.43 -2.11 2.02
N ALA A 216 11.86 -2.95 1.16
CA ALA A 216 10.55 -3.54 1.36
C ALA A 216 10.53 -4.53 2.54
N MET A 217 11.58 -5.34 2.68
CA MET A 217 11.74 -6.27 3.81
C MET A 217 11.95 -5.52 5.13
N ASP A 218 12.66 -4.38 5.11
CA ASP A 218 12.76 -3.54 6.29
C ASP A 218 11.42 -2.97 6.73
N ARG A 219 10.58 -2.48 5.80
CA ARG A 219 9.21 -2.06 6.16
C ARG A 219 8.33 -3.22 6.58
N LEU A 220 8.44 -4.37 5.91
CA LEU A 220 7.68 -5.58 6.22
C LEU A 220 7.87 -6.02 7.68
N THR A 221 9.10 -6.00 8.20
CA THR A 221 9.34 -6.39 9.60
C THR A 221 8.96 -5.31 10.62
N ALA A 222 8.51 -4.13 10.17
CA ALA A 222 7.89 -3.11 11.01
C ALA A 222 6.35 -3.10 10.91
N ARG A 223 5.79 -3.87 9.98
CA ARG A 223 4.39 -3.76 9.58
C ARG A 223 3.43 -3.97 10.75
N ASP A 224 3.63 -5.04 11.51
CA ASP A 224 2.75 -5.39 12.63
C ASP A 224 2.81 -4.32 13.73
N GLU A 225 3.99 -3.79 14.04
CA GLU A 225 4.16 -2.66 14.98
C GLU A 225 3.39 -1.41 14.52
N ILE A 226 3.46 -1.07 13.23
CA ILE A 226 2.70 0.06 12.67
C ILE A 226 1.19 -0.21 12.74
N VAL A 227 0.75 -1.43 12.43
CA VAL A 227 -0.66 -1.84 12.50
C VAL A 227 -1.17 -1.69 13.93
N ASP A 228 -0.45 -2.22 14.92
CA ASP A 228 -0.83 -2.15 16.33
C ASP A 228 -0.98 -0.69 16.78
N TRP A 229 0.00 0.16 16.47
CA TRP A 229 -0.08 1.59 16.79
C TRP A 229 -1.31 2.27 16.16
N LEU A 230 -1.64 1.91 14.92
CA LEU A 230 -2.81 2.45 14.23
C LEU A 230 -4.13 1.93 14.79
N GLU A 231 -4.23 0.66 15.19
CA GLU A 231 -5.42 0.09 15.84
C GLU A 231 -5.64 0.70 17.24
N GLU A 232 -4.57 1.01 17.97
CA GLU A 232 -4.57 1.73 19.26
C GLU A 232 -4.99 3.21 19.16
N GLY A 233 -5.13 3.74 17.94
CA GLY A 233 -5.53 5.12 17.70
C GLY A 233 -4.40 6.14 17.73
N ASN A 234 -3.14 5.72 17.53
CA ASN A 234 -2.01 6.65 17.45
C ASN A 234 -1.96 7.35 16.08
N THR A 235 -1.54 8.61 16.06
CA THR A 235 -1.02 9.26 14.86
C THR A 235 0.44 8.82 14.67
N VAL A 236 0.64 7.89 13.74
CA VAL A 236 1.97 7.40 13.36
C VAL A 236 2.59 8.37 12.36
N VAL A 237 3.78 8.90 12.69
CA VAL A 237 4.58 9.74 11.80
C VAL A 237 5.74 8.91 11.27
N ALA A 238 5.78 8.67 9.97
CA ALA A 238 6.86 7.98 9.29
C ALA A 238 7.77 8.97 8.55
N ASN A 239 9.06 8.99 8.85
CA ASN A 239 10.05 9.67 8.00
C ASN A 239 10.55 8.68 6.94
N ARG A 240 10.16 8.95 5.69
CA ARG A 240 10.19 8.00 4.56
C ARG A 240 9.26 6.80 4.77
N TYR A 241 8.78 6.25 3.66
CA TYR A 241 7.95 5.05 3.64
C TYR A 241 8.07 4.35 2.27
N THR A 242 7.09 3.53 1.88
CA THR A 242 6.99 2.97 0.52
C THR A 242 7.05 4.05 -0.57
N THR A 243 6.53 5.24 -0.27
CA THR A 243 6.59 6.46 -1.10
C THR A 243 8.01 6.83 -1.54
N SER A 244 9.01 6.59 -0.69
CA SER A 244 10.41 6.82 -1.03
C SER A 244 10.89 5.84 -2.09
N SER A 245 10.55 4.56 -1.96
CA SER A 245 10.89 3.56 -2.98
C SER A 245 10.19 3.87 -4.32
N MET A 246 8.93 4.32 -4.28
CA MET A 246 8.19 4.73 -5.48
C MET A 246 8.88 5.84 -6.27
N ALA A 247 9.60 6.76 -5.61
CA ALA A 247 10.37 7.80 -6.30
C ALA A 247 11.80 7.35 -6.62
N PHE A 248 12.57 6.93 -5.62
CA PHE A 248 13.99 6.64 -5.77
C PHE A 248 14.26 5.41 -6.64
N GLN A 249 13.53 4.31 -6.44
CA GLN A 249 13.80 3.09 -7.21
C GLN A 249 13.26 3.20 -8.64
N THR A 250 12.10 3.82 -8.81
CA THR A 250 11.52 4.09 -10.14
C THR A 250 12.39 5.02 -10.98
N ALA A 251 13.12 5.98 -10.37
CA ALA A 251 14.04 6.85 -11.08
C ALA A 251 15.17 6.09 -11.81
N ARG A 252 15.48 4.87 -11.36
CA ARG A 252 16.50 3.99 -11.94
C ARG A 252 15.95 3.13 -13.09
N ILE A 253 14.65 3.15 -13.31
CA ILE A 253 13.97 2.40 -14.36
C ILE A 253 13.82 3.27 -15.62
N GLU A 254 14.02 2.66 -16.79
CA GLU A 254 13.74 3.28 -18.09
C GLU A 254 12.32 3.84 -18.13
N LYS A 255 12.15 5.07 -18.64
CA LYS A 255 10.86 5.79 -18.61
C LYS A 255 9.65 4.96 -19.06
N LYS A 256 9.80 4.17 -20.13
CA LYS A 256 8.73 3.31 -20.69
C LYS A 256 8.29 2.15 -19.79
N LYS A 257 9.13 1.73 -18.84
CA LYS A 257 8.87 0.60 -17.91
C LYS A 257 8.49 1.05 -16.50
N ARG A 258 8.43 2.36 -16.25
CA ARG A 258 8.22 2.89 -14.89
C ARG A 258 6.84 2.59 -14.33
N GLU A 259 5.82 2.60 -15.18
CA GLU A 259 4.46 2.29 -14.76
C GLU A 259 4.33 0.83 -14.31
N GLU A 260 4.93 -0.10 -15.07
CA GLU A 260 5.04 -1.51 -14.71
C GLU A 260 5.79 -1.69 -13.39
N PHE A 261 6.93 -1.03 -13.22
CA PHE A 261 7.71 -1.08 -11.97
C PHE A 261 6.93 -0.53 -10.77
N LEU A 262 6.22 0.59 -10.94
CA LEU A 262 5.38 1.18 -9.90
C LEU A 262 4.23 0.23 -9.53
N LYS A 263 3.61 -0.43 -10.51
CA LYS A 263 2.60 -1.48 -10.26
C LYS A 263 3.21 -2.61 -9.45
N TRP A 264 4.36 -3.15 -9.89
CA TRP A 264 5.06 -4.22 -9.16
C TRP A 264 5.39 -3.84 -7.71
N LEU A 265 5.92 -2.64 -7.48
CA LEU A 265 6.27 -2.16 -6.13
C LEU A 265 5.01 -2.01 -5.26
N TYR A 266 3.94 -1.46 -5.83
CA TYR A 266 2.67 -1.31 -5.13
C TYR A 266 2.03 -2.65 -4.77
N GLU A 267 2.03 -3.62 -5.71
CA GLU A 267 1.56 -4.98 -5.45
C GLU A 267 2.39 -5.64 -4.34
N MET A 268 3.72 -5.60 -4.43
CA MET A 268 4.60 -6.18 -3.42
C MET A 268 4.36 -5.58 -2.03
N GLU A 269 4.39 -4.24 -1.89
CA GLU A 269 4.40 -3.60 -0.58
C GLU A 269 3.00 -3.43 0.04
N TYR A 270 2.00 -3.02 -0.74
CA TYR A 270 0.67 -2.77 -0.21
C TYR A 270 -0.28 -3.97 -0.33
N LYS A 271 -0.13 -4.82 -1.36
CA LYS A 271 -1.06 -5.95 -1.59
C LYS A 271 -0.54 -7.28 -1.09
N GLU A 272 0.77 -7.54 -1.15
CA GLU A 272 1.38 -8.77 -0.64
C GLU A 272 1.90 -8.64 0.79
N HIS A 273 2.71 -7.61 1.03
CA HIS A 273 3.25 -7.26 2.35
C HIS A 273 2.25 -6.52 3.23
N LYS A 274 1.02 -6.26 2.76
CA LYS A 274 -0.06 -5.54 3.46
C LYS A 274 0.42 -4.40 4.36
N LEU A 275 1.31 -3.57 3.84
CA LEU A 275 1.72 -2.38 4.59
C LEU A 275 0.52 -1.44 4.73
N PRO A 276 0.29 -0.87 5.92
CA PRO A 276 -0.75 0.13 6.09
C PRO A 276 -0.55 1.29 5.12
N LYS A 277 -1.58 1.60 4.32
CA LYS A 277 -1.54 2.78 3.46
C LYS A 277 -1.54 4.05 4.29
N GLU A 278 -0.73 4.99 3.86
CA GLU A 278 -0.67 6.31 4.46
C GLU A 278 -1.95 7.12 4.23
N ASP A 279 -2.40 7.88 5.23
CA ASP A 279 -3.52 8.81 5.08
C ASP A 279 -3.08 10.08 4.33
N VAL A 280 -1.84 10.52 4.53
CA VAL A 280 -1.27 11.68 3.85
C VAL A 280 0.23 11.54 3.66
N VAL A 281 0.71 11.99 2.51
CA VAL A 281 2.14 12.12 2.21
C VAL A 281 2.48 13.60 2.11
N ILE A 282 3.33 14.07 3.02
CA ILE A 282 3.89 15.41 2.98
C ILE A 282 5.23 15.33 2.23
N PHE A 283 5.23 15.72 0.96
CA PHE A 283 6.44 15.80 0.16
C PHE A 283 7.08 17.19 0.30
N LEU A 284 8.26 17.24 0.94
CA LEU A 284 9.07 18.45 1.08
C LEU A 284 9.86 18.70 -0.21
N TYR A 285 9.39 19.65 -1.01
CA TYR A 285 10.04 20.06 -2.25
C TYR A 285 11.16 21.08 -1.98
N VAL A 286 12.38 20.72 -2.37
CA VAL A 286 13.55 21.60 -2.42
C VAL A 286 14.27 21.38 -3.77
N PRO A 287 14.62 22.45 -4.51
CA PRO A 287 15.44 22.34 -5.73
C PRO A 287 16.76 21.60 -5.49
N VAL A 288 17.20 20.81 -6.47
CA VAL A 288 18.36 19.92 -6.34
C VAL A 288 19.62 20.71 -5.97
N GLU A 289 19.82 21.87 -6.57
CA GLU A 289 20.99 22.74 -6.36
C GLU A 289 21.09 23.22 -4.91
N ILE A 290 19.96 23.44 -4.25
CA ILE A 290 19.90 23.83 -2.84
C ILE A 290 20.12 22.60 -1.96
N SER A 291 19.47 21.48 -2.30
CA SER A 291 19.60 20.24 -1.55
C SER A 291 21.05 19.73 -1.50
N GLN A 292 21.80 19.87 -2.60
CA GLN A 292 23.22 19.51 -2.68
C GLN A 292 24.10 20.30 -1.70
N LYS A 293 23.87 21.62 -1.61
CA LYS A 293 24.58 22.49 -0.65
C LYS A 293 24.27 22.12 0.80
N LEU A 294 23.03 21.73 1.09
CA LEU A 294 22.61 21.33 2.43
C LEU A 294 23.17 19.96 2.84
N ILE A 295 23.30 19.02 1.90
CA ILE A 295 23.91 17.71 2.17
C ILE A 295 25.38 17.86 2.55
N GLU A 296 26.12 18.78 1.91
CA GLU A 296 27.54 19.03 2.21
C GLU A 296 27.79 19.53 3.64
N GLN A 297 26.77 20.12 4.27
CA GLN A 297 26.80 20.63 5.64
C GLN A 297 26.43 19.57 6.69
N LYS A 298 25.95 18.39 6.27
CA LYS A 298 25.57 17.32 7.21
C LYS A 298 26.78 16.61 7.80
N ALA A 299 26.61 16.14 9.05
CA ALA A 299 27.56 15.24 9.68
C ALA A 299 27.67 13.91 8.90
N LYS A 300 28.86 13.29 8.95
CA LYS A 300 29.09 11.99 8.32
C LYS A 300 28.17 10.95 8.95
N ARG A 301 27.46 10.17 8.12
CA ARG A 301 26.66 9.03 8.57
C ARG A 301 27.59 7.83 8.79
N GLU A 302 27.41 7.08 9.89
CA GLU A 302 28.29 5.94 10.23
C GLU A 302 28.29 4.86 9.16
N TYR A 303 27.11 4.53 8.59
CA TYR A 303 27.00 3.54 7.52
C TYR A 303 27.74 3.92 6.23
N ALA A 304 28.04 5.21 6.03
CA ALA A 304 28.68 5.71 4.81
C ALA A 304 30.20 5.49 4.77
N LYS A 305 30.77 4.72 5.72
CA LYS A 305 32.21 4.37 5.82
C LYS A 305 33.14 5.56 5.56
N GLY A 306 32.77 6.74 6.09
CA GLY A 306 33.57 7.97 6.00
C GLY A 306 33.32 8.88 4.77
N LYS A 307 32.48 8.47 3.80
CA LYS A 307 32.05 9.31 2.66
C LYS A 307 31.03 10.35 3.11
N LYS A 308 31.11 11.57 2.56
CA LYS A 308 30.17 12.67 2.86
C LYS A 308 28.83 12.55 2.12
N LYS A 309 28.83 11.90 0.95
CA LYS A 309 27.66 11.63 0.10
C LYS A 309 27.69 10.15 -0.26
N ASP A 310 26.52 9.50 -0.29
CA ASP A 310 26.40 8.22 -0.99
C ASP A 310 26.37 8.42 -2.52
N GLU A 311 26.48 7.33 -3.28
CA GLU A 311 26.52 7.37 -4.76
C GLU A 311 25.26 8.03 -5.37
N TYR A 312 24.11 7.88 -4.72
CA TYR A 312 22.86 8.47 -5.17
C TYR A 312 22.79 9.96 -4.87
N GLU A 313 23.27 10.37 -3.70
CA GLU A 313 23.34 11.77 -3.28
C GLU A 313 24.34 12.57 -4.15
N ALA A 314 25.38 11.94 -4.70
CA ALA A 314 26.35 12.59 -5.57
C ALA A 314 25.84 12.82 -7.01
N ASP A 315 24.86 12.04 -7.48
CA ASP A 315 24.36 12.10 -8.85
C ASP A 315 23.22 13.13 -9.00
N VAL A 316 23.57 14.31 -9.53
CA VAL A 316 22.66 15.45 -9.70
C VAL A 316 21.52 15.13 -10.67
N GLU A 317 21.80 14.48 -11.80
CA GLU A 317 20.78 14.17 -12.81
C GLU A 317 19.78 13.15 -12.29
N TYR A 318 20.25 12.18 -11.53
CA TYR A 318 19.40 11.26 -10.81
C TYR A 318 18.51 11.95 -9.77
N GLN A 319 19.06 12.87 -8.97
CA GLN A 319 18.26 13.61 -7.98
C GLN A 319 17.20 14.49 -8.66
N LYS A 320 17.50 15.08 -9.83
CA LYS A 320 16.50 15.79 -10.64
C LYS A 320 15.38 14.85 -11.10
N GLU A 321 15.73 13.64 -11.51
CA GLU A 321 14.75 12.65 -11.94
C GLU A 321 13.89 12.13 -10.79
N VAL A 322 14.48 11.90 -9.61
CA VAL A 322 13.75 11.57 -8.38
C VAL A 322 12.77 12.69 -8.02
N LEU A 323 13.22 13.95 -8.06
CA LEU A 323 12.38 15.11 -7.78
C LEU A 323 11.20 15.22 -8.76
N ARG A 324 11.46 14.97 -10.05
CA ARG A 324 10.42 14.90 -11.08
C ARG A 324 9.39 13.81 -10.77
N LEU A 325 9.84 12.61 -10.39
CA LEU A 325 8.96 11.50 -10.03
C LEU A 325 8.11 11.81 -8.80
N TYR A 326 8.67 12.44 -7.76
CA TYR A 326 7.87 12.90 -6.62
C TYR A 326 6.75 13.84 -7.05
N LEU A 327 7.02 14.79 -7.95
CA LEU A 327 6.01 15.71 -8.47
C LEU A 327 4.96 15.02 -9.34
N GLU A 328 5.34 14.01 -10.13
CA GLU A 328 4.41 13.19 -10.91
C GLU A 328 3.51 12.35 -10.01
N LEU A 329 4.08 11.70 -8.99
CA LEU A 329 3.34 10.94 -7.97
C LEU A 329 2.38 11.84 -7.19
N ALA A 330 2.83 13.04 -6.80
CA ALA A 330 1.98 14.00 -6.08
C ALA A 330 0.80 14.53 -6.92
N LYS A 331 0.92 14.55 -8.25
CA LYS A 331 -0.21 14.85 -9.15
C LYS A 331 -1.16 13.67 -9.30
N LYS A 332 -0.62 12.44 -9.28
CA LYS A 332 -1.38 11.19 -9.44
C LYS A 332 -2.24 10.87 -8.21
N TYR A 333 -1.72 11.12 -7.01
CA TYR A 333 -2.35 10.70 -5.76
C TYR A 333 -2.86 11.90 -4.95
N LYS A 334 -4.18 11.95 -4.71
CA LYS A 334 -4.84 13.08 -4.03
C LYS A 334 -4.40 13.29 -2.59
N HIS A 335 -3.92 12.25 -1.91
CA HIS A 335 -3.44 12.32 -0.53
C HIS A 335 -1.98 12.79 -0.42
N TRP A 336 -1.34 13.14 -1.53
CA TRP A 336 0.01 13.70 -1.54
C TRP A 336 -0.03 15.22 -1.55
N GLU A 337 0.79 15.83 -0.71
CA GLU A 337 0.85 17.27 -0.49
C GLU A 337 2.26 17.79 -0.72
N VAL A 338 2.39 18.65 -1.73
CA VAL A 338 3.67 19.27 -2.07
C VAL A 338 3.89 20.52 -1.22
N ILE A 339 4.83 20.45 -0.29
CA ILE A 339 5.26 21.60 0.50
C ILE A 339 6.53 22.17 -0.12
N ARG A 340 6.37 23.24 -0.91
CA ARG A 340 7.50 24.00 -1.42
C ARG A 340 8.21 24.70 -0.27
N CYS A 341 9.46 24.30 -0.03
CA CYS A 341 10.30 24.82 1.05
C CYS A 341 11.14 26.03 0.64
N VAL A 342 10.88 26.57 -0.55
CA VAL A 342 11.53 27.78 -1.11
C VAL A 342 10.49 28.83 -1.48
N ASP A 343 10.88 30.10 -1.45
CA ASP A 343 10.10 31.21 -1.96
C ASP A 343 10.14 31.32 -3.49
N SER A 344 9.46 32.32 -4.06
CA SER A 344 9.43 32.57 -5.50
C SER A 344 10.79 32.98 -6.10
N LYS A 345 11.75 33.38 -5.26
CA LYS A 345 13.12 33.74 -5.66
C LYS A 345 14.11 32.59 -5.45
N GLY A 346 13.63 31.41 -5.02
CA GLY A 346 14.46 30.23 -4.77
C GLY A 346 15.20 30.26 -3.44
N LYS A 347 14.87 31.16 -2.51
CA LYS A 347 15.47 31.18 -1.17
C LYS A 347 14.72 30.22 -0.23
N LEU A 348 15.46 29.48 0.60
CA LEU A 348 14.87 28.61 1.61
C LEU A 348 13.96 29.39 2.56
N LEU A 349 12.76 28.86 2.77
CA LEU A 349 11.83 29.38 3.76
C LEU A 349 12.33 29.08 5.18
N PRO A 350 12.00 29.92 6.18
CA PRO A 350 12.22 29.58 7.57
C PRO A 350 11.56 28.26 7.94
N VAL A 351 12.24 27.46 8.78
CA VAL A 351 11.75 26.15 9.25
C VAL A 351 10.33 26.24 9.81
N THR A 352 10.01 27.29 10.57
CA THR A 352 8.69 27.55 11.13
C THR A 352 7.61 27.80 10.08
N LYS A 353 7.95 28.48 8.96
CA LYS A 353 7.03 28.72 7.84
C LYS A 353 6.74 27.43 7.06
N VAL A 354 7.75 26.57 6.89
CA VAL A 354 7.54 25.24 6.31
C VAL A 354 6.62 24.43 7.22
N HIS A 355 6.88 24.40 8.52
CA HIS A 355 6.05 23.68 9.49
C HIS A 355 4.59 24.16 9.50
N GLN A 356 4.35 25.48 9.45
CA GLN A 356 3.00 26.04 9.32
C GLN A 356 2.26 25.54 8.06
N LYS A 357 2.97 25.41 6.93
CA LYS A 357 2.39 24.86 5.69
C LYS A 357 2.03 23.38 5.85
N ILE A 358 2.89 22.60 6.50
CA ILE A 358 2.63 21.19 6.83
C ILE A 358 1.37 21.09 7.69
N MET A 359 1.30 21.82 8.80
CA MET A 359 0.13 21.79 9.68
C MET A 359 -1.17 22.17 8.97
N LYS A 360 -1.13 23.16 8.06
CA LYS A 360 -2.29 23.52 7.23
C LYS A 360 -2.72 22.37 6.31
N ALA A 361 -1.77 21.66 5.71
CA ALA A 361 -2.04 20.51 4.86
C ALA A 361 -2.65 19.35 5.68
N LEU A 362 -2.04 19.01 6.82
CA LEU A 362 -2.52 17.95 7.71
C LEU A 362 -3.96 18.21 8.20
N LYS A 363 -4.29 19.45 8.59
CA LYS A 363 -5.66 19.83 8.97
C LYS A 363 -6.66 19.68 7.83
N ARG A 364 -6.27 20.02 6.59
CA ARG A 364 -7.14 19.84 5.41
C ARG A 364 -7.46 18.37 5.13
N HIS A 365 -6.52 17.47 5.43
CA HIS A 365 -6.72 16.02 5.33
C HIS A 365 -7.39 15.39 6.56
N GLY A 366 -7.68 16.16 7.60
CA GLY A 366 -8.35 15.66 8.81
C GLY A 366 -7.52 14.64 9.58
N VAL A 367 -6.18 14.76 9.56
CA VAL A 367 -5.28 13.82 10.25
C VAL A 367 -4.65 14.38 11.53
N VAL A 368 -4.81 15.69 11.80
CA VAL A 368 -4.38 16.39 13.02
C VAL A 368 -5.34 17.51 13.40
#